data_AF-A0A0S8HLQ8-F1
#
_entry.id   AF-A0A0S8HLQ8-F1
#
_cell.length_a   1.000
_cell.length_b   1.000
_cell.length_c   1.000
_cell.angle_alpha   90.00
_cell.angle_beta   90.00
_cell.angle_gamma   90.00
#
_symmetry.space_group_name_H-M   'P 1'
#
loop_
_entity.id
_entity.type
_entity.pdbx_description
1 polymer ?
#
loop_
_entity_poly.entity_id
_entity_poly.type
_entity_poly.pdbx_seq_one_letter_code
_entity_poly.pdbx_strand_id
1 'polypeptide(L)'
;VVTAGIAWLWQGNPYLGLVIGLGMLVNLIFAGLSGSSIPILMKAIGLDPAQSSSIILTTVTDVMGFLAFLGFAVMMQNYLL
;
A
#
# COMPACT_ATOMS: atom_id res chain seq x y z
N VAL A 1 -3.20 -8.82 -7.81
CA VAL A 1 -3.66 -9.48 -9.06
C VAL A 1 -5.17 -9.35 -9.24
N VAL A 2 -6.00 -9.82 -8.30
CA VAL A 2 -7.47 -9.71 -8.39
C VAL A 2 -7.93 -8.25 -8.53
N THR A 3 -7.45 -7.35 -7.67
CA THR A 3 -7.75 -5.91 -7.73
C THR A 3 -7.32 -5.25 -9.04
N ALA A 4 -6.15 -5.61 -9.57
CA ALA A 4 -5.67 -5.14 -10.87
C ALA A 4 -6.56 -5.61 -12.03
N GLY A 5 -7.02 -6.87 -11.99
CA GLY A 5 -7.94 -7.42 -13.00
C GLY A 5 -9.30 -6.73 -12.97
N ILE A 6 -9.85 -6.48 -11.78
CA ILE A 6 -11.10 -5.72 -11.61
C ILE A 6 -10.95 -4.30 -12.14
N ALA A 7 -9.84 -3.63 -11.81
CA ALA A 7 -9.55 -2.28 -12.28
C ALA A 7 -9.45 -2.19 -13.82
N TRP A 8 -8.82 -3.18 -14.44
CA TRP A 8 -8.75 -3.28 -15.89
C TRP A 8 -10.13 -3.49 -16.52
N LEU A 9 -10.95 -4.40 -15.96
CA LEU A 9 -12.31 -4.65 -16.45
C LEU A 9 -13.23 -3.44 -16.32
N TRP A 10 -13.02 -2.60 -15.29
CA TRP A 10 -13.88 -1.46 -15.03
C TRP A 10 -13.64 -0.29 -15.98
N GLN A 11 -12.38 0.04 -16.27
CA GLN A 11 -12.01 1.17 -17.14
C GLN A 11 -11.64 0.76 -18.56
N GLY A 12 -11.46 -0.52 -18.86
CA GLY A 12 -10.96 -1.01 -20.14
C GLY A 12 -9.49 -0.66 -20.43
N ASN A 13 -8.85 0.17 -19.59
CA ASN A 13 -7.46 0.58 -19.74
C ASN A 13 -6.52 -0.38 -18.98
N PRO A 14 -5.66 -1.15 -19.68
CA PRO A 14 -4.72 -2.09 -19.04
C PRO A 14 -3.65 -1.39 -18.20
N TYR A 15 -3.29 -0.15 -18.50
CA TYR A 15 -2.32 0.64 -17.73
C TYR A 15 -2.86 1.01 -16.34
N LEU A 16 -4.17 1.23 -16.21
CA LEU A 16 -4.80 1.46 -14.91
C LEU A 16 -4.76 0.20 -14.02
N GLY A 17 -4.98 -0.97 -14.62
CA GLY A 17 -4.77 -2.26 -13.95
C GLY A 17 -3.33 -2.44 -13.49
N LEU A 18 -2.35 -2.05 -14.32
CA LEU A 18 -0.92 -2.09 -13.99
C LEU A 18 -0.58 -1.18 -12.80
N VAL A 19 -1.06 0.07 -12.80
CA VAL A 19 -0.84 1.05 -11.72
C VAL A 19 -1.38 0.55 -10.39
N ILE A 20 -2.63 0.05 -10.39
CA ILE A 20 -3.24 -0.51 -9.18
C ILE A 20 -2.51 -1.79 -8.74
N GLY A 21 -2.12 -2.64 -9.69
CA GLY A 21 -1.36 -3.86 -9.42
C GLY A 21 -0.02 -3.60 -8.76
N LEU A 22 0.78 -2.69 -9.32
CA LEU A 22 2.08 -2.30 -8.79
C LEU A 22 1.95 -1.56 -7.45
N GLY A 23 0.99 -0.64 -7.34
CA GLY A 23 0.70 0.07 -6.09
C GLY A 23 0.36 -0.88 -4.94
N MET A 24 -0.50 -1.86 -5.20
CA MET A 24 -0.86 -2.89 -4.22
C MET A 24 0.31 -3.79 -3.85
N LEU A 25 1.18 -4.13 -4.81
CA LEU A 25 2.41 -4.90 -4.54
C LEU A 25 3.31 -4.19 -3.55
N VAL A 26 3.59 -2.91 -3.81
CA VAL A 26 4.39 -2.07 -2.91
C VAL A 26 3.72 -1.94 -1.55
N ASN A 27 2.41 -1.67 -1.51
CA ASN A 27 1.66 -1.54 -0.27
C ASN A 27 1.77 -2.81 0.61
N LEU A 28 1.64 -4.00 0.01
CA LEU A 28 1.74 -5.26 0.74
C LEU A 28 3.15 -5.54 1.28
N ILE A 29 4.19 -5.16 0.54
CA ILE A 29 5.59 -5.25 1.02
C ILE A 29 5.75 -4.39 2.27
N PHE A 30 5.32 -3.12 2.21
CA PHE A 30 5.38 -2.22 3.36
C PHE A 30 4.49 -2.67 4.52
N ALA A 31 3.31 -3.23 4.24
CA ALA A 31 2.43 -3.76 5.26
C ALA A 31 3.07 -4.94 6.02
N GLY A 32 3.74 -5.87 5.32
CA GLY A 32 4.43 -6.99 5.96
C GLY A 32 5.67 -6.56 6.77
N LEU A 33 6.44 -5.62 6.22
CA LEU A 33 7.59 -5.03 6.94
C LEU A 33 7.13 -4.27 8.19
N SER A 34 6.11 -3.43 8.06
CA SER A 34 5.59 -2.61 9.16
C SER A 34 4.88 -3.48 10.20
N GLY A 35 4.12 -4.49 9.77
CA GLY A 35 3.40 -5.39 10.67
C GLY A 35 4.30 -6.20 11.59
N SER A 36 5.53 -6.51 11.17
CA SER A 36 6.52 -7.19 12.01
C SER A 36 7.43 -6.22 12.77
N SER A 37 7.85 -5.12 12.15
CA SER A 37 8.77 -4.16 12.76
C SER A 37 8.11 -3.27 13.81
N ILE A 38 6.87 -2.80 13.62
CA ILE A 38 6.19 -1.88 14.55
C ILE A 38 6.09 -2.49 15.96
N PRO A 39 5.59 -3.73 16.16
CA PRO A 39 5.50 -4.31 17.49
C PRO A 39 6.87 -4.47 18.18
N ILE A 40 7.90 -4.81 17.41
CA ILE A 40 9.28 -4.96 17.91
C ILE A 40 9.83 -3.60 18.35
N LEU A 41 9.65 -2.56 17.51
CA LEU A 41 10.10 -1.21 17.79
C LEU A 41 9.41 -0.65 19.03
N MET A 42 8.09 -0.85 19.14
CA MET A 42 7.28 -0.43 20.29
C MET A 42 7.73 -1.10 21.58
N LYS A 43 7.98 -2.41 21.55
CA LYS A 43 8.51 -3.14 22.71
C LYS A 43 9.91 -2.63 23.09
N ALA A 44 10.75 -2.27 22.12
CA ALA A 44 12.09 -1.74 22.38
C ALA A 44 12.08 -0.36 23.06
N ILE A 45 11.07 0.47 22.78
CA ILE A 45 10.89 1.79 23.41
C ILE A 45 9.99 1.76 24.66
N GLY A 46 9.57 0.57 25.11
CA GLY A 46 8.76 0.40 26.32
C GLY A 46 7.26 0.74 26.16
N LEU A 47 6.78 0.93 24.92
CA LEU A 47 5.36 1.11 24.63
C LEU A 47 4.67 -0.25 24.47
N ASP A 48 3.42 -0.36 24.93
CA ASP A 48 2.62 -1.57 24.80
C ASP A 48 2.12 -1.76 23.36
N PRO A 49 2.61 -2.77 22.61
CA PRO A 49 2.17 -3.02 21.25
C PRO A 49 0.69 -3.37 21.17
N ALA A 50 0.08 -3.97 22.20
CA ALA A 50 -1.28 -4.48 22.13
C ALA A 50 -2.32 -3.36 21.89
N GLN A 51 -2.10 -2.16 22.43
CA GLN A 51 -3.03 -1.05 22.26
C GLN A 51 -2.76 -0.18 21.02
N SER A 52 -1.50 0.09 20.67
CA SER A 52 -1.18 1.11 19.67
C SER A 52 -0.58 0.56 18.38
N SER A 53 -0.19 -0.71 18.32
CA SER A 53 0.39 -1.28 17.09
C SER A 53 -0.60 -1.31 15.93
N SER A 54 -1.90 -1.54 16.16
CA SER A 54 -2.88 -1.59 15.07
C SER A 54 -3.10 -0.23 14.43
N ILE A 55 -3.23 0.83 15.23
CA ILE A 55 -3.42 2.21 14.76
C ILE A 55 -2.18 2.69 13.99
N ILE A 56 -0.99 2.44 14.53
CA ILE A 56 0.26 2.81 13.84
C ILE A 56 0.41 1.99 12.56
N LEU A 57 0.10 0.70 12.59
CA LEU A 57 0.17 -0.14 11.39
C LEU A 57 -0.78 0.36 10.30
N THR A 58 -2.05 0.62 10.63
CA THR A 58 -3.03 1.07 9.64
C THR A 58 -2.66 2.43 9.05
N THR A 59 -2.17 3.37 9.87
CA THR A 59 -1.73 4.68 9.36
C THR A 59 -0.54 4.56 8.42
N VAL A 60 0.45 3.70 8.73
CA VAL A 60 1.57 3.44 7.84
C VAL A 60 1.10 2.81 6.54
N THR A 61 0.22 1.82 6.59
CA THR A 61 -0.31 1.18 5.37
C THR A 61 -1.18 2.12 4.54
N ASP A 62 -1.91 3.06 5.17
CA ASP A 62 -2.72 4.04 4.46
C ASP A 62 -1.83 5.04 3.71
N VAL A 63 -0.84 5.62 4.39
CA VAL A 63 0.10 6.58 3.79
C VAL A 63 0.91 5.91 2.67
N MET A 64 1.45 4.72 2.91
CA MET A 64 2.24 4.00 1.92
C MET A 64 1.40 3.52 0.74
N GLY A 65 0.16 3.06 0.99
CA GLY A 65 -0.77 2.65 -0.04
C GLY A 65 -1.15 3.80 -0.97
N PHE A 66 -1.49 4.97 -0.40
CA PHE A 66 -1.78 6.16 -1.17
C PHE A 66 -0.56 6.67 -1.95
N LEU A 67 0.62 6.75 -1.31
CA LEU A 67 1.86 7.15 -1.96
C LEU A 67 2.22 6.25 -3.13
N ALA A 68 2.14 4.93 -2.95
CA ALA A 68 2.44 3.98 -4.01
C ALA A 68 1.45 4.14 -5.18
N PHE A 69 0.15 4.18 -4.89
CA PHE A 69 -0.87 4.34 -5.92
C PHE A 69 -0.72 5.65 -6.71
N LEU A 70 -0.64 6.79 -6.02
CA LEU A 70 -0.50 8.10 -6.66
C LEU A 70 0.85 8.25 -7.37
N GLY A 71 1.93 7.72 -6.78
CA GLY A 71 3.26 7.74 -7.40
C GLY A 71 3.28 6.99 -8.73
N PHE A 72 2.72 5.78 -8.79
CA PHE A 72 2.61 5.04 -10.04
C PHE A 72 1.65 5.70 -11.04
N ALA A 73 0.54 6.30 -10.56
CA ALA A 73 -0.41 7.01 -11.42
C ALA A 73 0.23 8.24 -12.09
N VAL A 74 1.00 9.04 -11.33
CA VAL A 74 1.72 10.20 -11.86
C VAL A 74 2.83 9.77 -12.84
N MET A 75 3.59 8.73 -12.51
CA MET A 75 4.65 8.23 -13.39
C MET A 75 4.10 7.70 -14.72
N MET A 76 2.91 7.09 -14.70
CA MET A 76 2.26 6.53 -15.89
C MET A 76 1.20 7.46 -16.49
N GLN A 77 1.09 8.70 -16.03
CA GLN A 77 -0.01 9.63 -16.39
C GLN A 77 -0.23 9.77 -17.90
N ASN A 78 0.84 9.77 -18.69
CA ASN A 78 0.78 9.86 -20.15
C ASN A 78 0.09 8.68 -20.84
N TYR A 79 -0.01 7.52 -20.17
CA TYR A 79 -0.68 6.32 -20.67
C TYR A 79 -2.08 6.12 -20.06
N LEU A 80 -2.44 6.95 -19.06
CA LEU A 80 -3.76 6.94 -18.43
C LEU A 80 -4.76 7.89 -19.12
N LEU A 81 -4.28 8.96 -19.73
CA LEU A 81 -5.05 9.96 -20.48
C LEU A 81 -5.20 9.55 -21.96
#